data_AF-A0A5C7LIE1-F1
#
_entry.id   AF-A0A5C7LIE1-F1
#
_cell.length_a   1.000
_cell.length_b   1.000
_cell.length_c   1.000
_cell.angle_alpha   90.00
_cell.angle_beta   90.00
_cell.angle_gamma   90.00
#
_symmetry.space_group_name_H-M   'P 1'
#
loop_
_entity.id
_entity.type
_entity.pdbx_description
1 polymer ?
#
loop_
_entity_poly.entity_id
_entity_poly.type
_entity_poly.pdbx_seq_one_letter_code
_entity_poly.pdbx_strand_id
1 'polypeptide(L)'
;MIVYRPSDRIAVKVGELTVWISPLSYEEKTNLLSTTKMVGGKAVSDAGKMSYLTLKYSIKKVEGLESCKFADGSPCTMEFGADGYPTDESLETLLAIFGNTTSAQLSSSLVLGNYKNTSIEGVEFIGPESKKKH
;
A
#
# COMPACT_ATOMS: atom_id res chain seq x y z
N MET A 1 15.67 15.20 -5.31
CA MET A 1 14.47 14.33 -5.22
C MET A 1 14.88 12.91 -5.58
N ILE A 2 14.63 11.93 -4.71
CA ILE A 2 14.92 10.52 -5.04
C ILE A 2 13.74 9.98 -5.83
N VAL A 3 14.01 9.39 -7.00
CA VAL A 3 12.98 8.78 -7.85
C VAL A 3 13.12 7.26 -7.75
N TYR A 4 12.09 6.60 -7.23
CA TYR A 4 12.03 5.14 -7.13
C TYR A 4 11.38 4.55 -8.38
N ARG A 5 11.87 3.37 -8.79
CA ARG A 5 11.34 2.59 -9.91
C ARG A 5 10.32 1.56 -9.42
N PRO A 6 9.38 1.10 -10.26
CA PRO A 6 8.44 0.02 -9.88
C PRO A 6 9.11 -1.29 -9.44
N SER A 7 10.36 -1.52 -9.87
CA SER A 7 11.17 -2.65 -9.42
C SER A 7 11.74 -2.49 -8.01
N ASP A 8 11.77 -1.27 -7.48
CA ASP A 8 12.34 -1.00 -6.18
C ASP A 8 11.34 -1.44 -5.09
N ARG A 9 11.87 -2.08 -4.05
CA ARG A 9 11.10 -2.52 -2.89
C ARG A 9 11.46 -1.59 -1.73
N ILE A 10 10.46 -0.97 -1.14
CA ILE A 10 10.60 0.04 -0.11
C ILE A 10 9.93 -0.49 1.14
N ALA A 11 10.69 -0.63 2.23
CA ALA A 11 10.15 -1.07 3.51
C ALA A 11 9.57 0.12 4.28
N VAL A 12 8.34 -0.06 4.76
CA VAL A 12 7.60 0.89 5.58
C VAL A 12 7.08 0.13 6.80
N LYS A 13 7.43 0.59 8.00
CA LYS A 13 6.90 0.03 9.25
C LYS A 13 5.57 0.70 9.58
N VAL A 14 4.56 -0.07 9.93
CA VAL A 14 3.25 0.40 10.40
C VAL A 14 2.94 -0.34 11.70
N GLY A 15 3.14 0.34 12.84
CA GLY A 15 3.13 -0.34 14.15
C GLY A 15 4.20 -1.43 14.21
N GLU A 16 3.81 -2.68 14.44
CA GLU A 16 4.71 -3.84 14.48
C GLU A 16 4.92 -4.51 13.09
N LEU A 17 4.15 -4.12 12.08
CA LEU A 17 4.21 -4.73 10.76
C LEU A 17 5.24 -4.02 9.88
N THR A 18 6.01 -4.78 9.11
CA THR A 18 6.86 -4.22 8.04
C THR A 18 6.25 -4.54 6.69
N VAL A 19 5.88 -3.50 5.95
CA VAL A 19 5.20 -3.58 4.66
C VAL A 19 6.20 -3.19 3.58
N TRP A 20 6.39 -4.10 2.62
CA TRP A 20 7.20 -3.83 1.45
C TRP A 20 6.31 -3.34 0.33
N ILE A 21 6.47 -2.07 -0.01
CA ILE A 21 5.73 -1.40 -1.07
C ILE A 21 6.61 -1.16 -2.29
N SER A 22 5.99 -1.04 -3.46
CA SER A 22 6.64 -0.62 -4.71
C SER A 22 5.93 0.58 -5.30
N PRO A 23 6.65 1.45 -6.02
CA PRO A 23 6.02 2.44 -6.88
C PRO A 23 5.12 1.78 -7.92
N LEU A 24 3.99 2.44 -8.19
CA LEU A 24 3.00 1.91 -9.12
C LEU A 24 3.52 1.97 -10.56
N SER A 25 3.20 0.95 -11.33
CA SER A 25 3.44 0.90 -12.76
C SER A 25 2.57 1.93 -13.50
N TYR A 26 2.91 2.21 -14.77
CA TYR A 26 2.11 3.12 -15.59
C TYR A 26 0.67 2.60 -15.80
N GLU A 27 0.53 1.29 -15.98
CA GLU A 27 -0.76 0.63 -16.14
C GLU A 27 -1.60 0.71 -14.85
N GLU A 28 -1.00 0.43 -13.70
CA GLU A 28 -1.67 0.55 -12.39
C GLU A 28 -2.13 1.99 -12.11
N LYS A 29 -1.31 2.99 -12.46
CA LYS A 29 -1.69 4.41 -12.37
C LYS A 29 -2.86 4.75 -13.28
N THR A 30 -2.87 4.22 -14.49
CA THR A 30 -3.99 4.41 -15.43
C THR A 30 -5.28 3.79 -14.86
N ASN A 31 -5.17 2.59 -14.28
CA ASN A 31 -6.30 1.94 -13.62
C ASN A 31 -6.80 2.73 -12.40
N LEU A 32 -5.91 3.36 -11.63
CA LEU A 32 -6.32 4.26 -10.55
C LEU A 32 -7.05 5.49 -11.07
N LEU A 33 -6.55 6.15 -12.12
CA LEU A 33 -7.18 7.32 -12.71
C LEU A 33 -8.59 7.01 -13.23
N SER A 34 -8.83 5.78 -13.69
CA SER A 34 -10.16 5.31 -14.11
C SER A 34 -11.23 5.36 -12.99
N THR A 35 -10.82 5.45 -11.72
CA THR A 35 -11.75 5.62 -10.59
C THR A 35 -12.33 7.04 -10.49
N THR A 36 -11.76 7.99 -11.23
CA THR A 36 -12.28 9.35 -11.32
C THR A 36 -13.30 9.44 -12.46
N LYS A 37 -14.51 9.89 -12.16
CA LYS A 37 -15.59 10.05 -13.12
C LYS A 37 -15.99 11.50 -13.27
N MET A 38 -16.44 11.88 -14.46
CA MET A 38 -17.04 13.20 -14.70
C MET A 38 -18.54 13.13 -14.40
N VAL A 39 -18.99 13.84 -13.38
CA VAL A 39 -20.41 13.95 -13.02
C VAL A 39 -20.80 15.42 -13.06
N GLY A 40 -21.70 15.79 -13.98
CA GLY A 40 -22.14 17.18 -14.14
C GLY A 40 -21.01 18.16 -14.44
N GLY A 41 -20.00 17.74 -15.22
CA GLY A 41 -18.84 18.56 -15.57
C GLY A 41 -17.79 18.71 -14.47
N LYS A 42 -17.95 18.03 -13.32
CA LYS A 42 -16.95 18.00 -12.24
C LYS A 42 -16.31 16.62 -12.15
N ALA A 43 -15.00 16.60 -11.89
CA ALA A 43 -14.29 15.38 -11.55
C ALA A 43 -14.69 14.94 -10.14
N VAL A 44 -15.24 13.73 -10.02
CA VAL A 44 -15.59 13.08 -8.77
C VAL A 44 -14.78 11.80 -8.67
N SER A 45 -13.91 11.74 -7.67
CA SER A 45 -13.05 10.59 -7.38
C SER A 45 -13.58 9.83 -6.17
N ASP A 46 -13.70 8.51 -6.30
CA ASP A 46 -13.97 7.64 -5.17
C ASP A 46 -12.66 7.45 -4.37
N ALA A 47 -12.47 8.28 -3.35
CA ALA A 47 -11.25 8.27 -2.54
C ALA A 47 -11.04 6.93 -1.82
N GLY A 48 -12.11 6.24 -1.43
CA GLY A 48 -12.03 4.93 -0.79
C GLY A 48 -11.51 3.88 -1.76
N LYS A 49 -12.12 3.79 -2.95
CA LYS A 49 -11.69 2.87 -4.01
C LYS A 49 -10.28 3.17 -4.51
N MET A 50 -9.92 4.45 -4.62
CA MET A 50 -8.57 4.85 -5.02
C MET A 50 -7.53 4.45 -3.97
N SER A 51 -7.81 4.65 -2.68
CA SER A 51 -6.93 4.23 -1.60
C SER A 51 -6.75 2.71 -1.56
N TYR A 52 -7.85 1.98 -1.70
CA TYR A 52 -7.88 0.51 -1.76
C TYR A 52 -7.00 -0.03 -2.89
N LEU A 53 -7.24 0.42 -4.13
CA LEU A 53 -6.47 -0.03 -5.29
C LEU A 53 -4.99 0.37 -5.21
N THR A 54 -4.68 1.53 -4.62
CA THR A 54 -3.30 1.96 -4.44
C THR A 54 -2.55 1.01 -3.52
N LEU A 55 -3.16 0.60 -2.42
CA LEU A 55 -2.57 -0.37 -1.49
C LEU A 55 -2.45 -1.75 -2.14
N LYS A 56 -3.49 -2.21 -2.86
CA LYS A 56 -3.47 -3.47 -3.61
C LYS A 56 -2.28 -3.55 -4.57
N TYR A 57 -2.04 -2.50 -5.36
CA TYR A 57 -0.98 -2.49 -6.36
C TYR A 57 0.41 -2.28 -5.77
N SER A 58 0.52 -1.53 -4.67
CA SER A 58 1.81 -1.19 -4.08
C SER A 58 2.39 -2.30 -3.19
N ILE A 59 1.57 -3.01 -2.41
CA ILE A 59 2.03 -4.02 -1.45
C ILE A 59 2.60 -5.24 -2.18
N LYS A 60 3.81 -5.64 -1.82
CA LYS A 60 4.51 -6.82 -2.35
C LYS A 60 4.83 -7.87 -1.30
N LYS A 61 4.91 -7.48 -0.04
CA LYS A 61 5.17 -8.37 1.10
C LYS A 61 4.76 -7.69 2.38
N VAL A 62 4.33 -8.47 3.36
CA VAL A 62 4.12 -8.01 4.73
C VAL A 62 4.81 -8.98 5.67
N GLU A 63 5.56 -8.43 6.63
CA GLU A 63 6.29 -9.15 7.67
C GLU A 63 5.76 -8.74 9.05
N GLY A 64 5.89 -9.62 10.05
CA GLY A 64 5.38 -9.39 11.40
C GLY A 64 3.93 -9.86 11.60
N LEU A 65 3.31 -10.51 10.62
CA LEU A 65 1.93 -11.01 10.70
C LEU A 65 1.76 -12.10 11.76
N GLU A 66 2.83 -12.81 12.12
CA GLU A 66 2.85 -13.80 13.20
C GLU A 66 2.50 -13.22 14.58
N SER A 67 2.71 -11.91 14.77
CA SER A 67 2.33 -11.19 15.97
C SER A 67 0.86 -10.73 15.97
N CYS A 68 0.22 -10.75 14.79
CA CYS A 68 -1.17 -10.38 14.60
C CYS A 68 -2.06 -11.61 14.78
N LYS A 69 -3.09 -11.48 15.61
CA LYS A 69 -4.12 -12.49 15.80
C LYS A 69 -5.50 -11.85 15.70
N PHE A 70 -6.42 -12.56 15.07
CA PHE A 70 -7.83 -12.22 15.11
C PHE A 70 -8.41 -12.42 16.52
N ALA A 71 -9.62 -11.90 16.75
CA ALA A 71 -10.28 -12.00 18.05
C ALA A 71 -10.55 -13.46 18.48
N ASP A 72 -10.60 -14.39 17.53
CA ASP A 72 -10.73 -15.83 17.75
C ASP A 72 -9.39 -16.54 18.04
N GLY A 73 -8.27 -15.79 18.03
CA GLY A 73 -6.93 -16.30 18.28
C GLY A 73 -6.22 -16.89 17.05
N SER A 74 -6.87 -16.92 15.88
CA SER A 74 -6.24 -17.36 14.63
C SER A 74 -5.18 -16.36 14.16
N PRO A 75 -4.06 -16.82 13.55
CA PRO A 75 -3.02 -15.93 13.07
C PRO A 75 -3.53 -15.15 11.85
N CYS A 76 -3.14 -13.88 11.76
CA CYS A 76 -3.37 -13.10 10.55
C CYS A 76 -2.52 -13.69 9.41
N THR A 77 -3.14 -14.10 8.32
CA THR A 77 -2.44 -14.57 7.12
C THR A 77 -2.59 -13.56 6.00
N MET A 78 -1.66 -13.62 5.05
CA MET A 78 -1.71 -12.81 3.84
C MET A 78 -1.50 -13.70 2.63
N GLU A 79 -2.48 -13.67 1.75
CA GLU A 79 -2.48 -14.41 0.50
C GLU A 79 -2.36 -13.45 -0.68
N PHE A 80 -1.63 -13.89 -1.69
CA PHE A 80 -1.47 -13.17 -2.93
C PHE A 80 -2.14 -13.97 -4.05
N GLY A 81 -2.90 -13.27 -4.88
CA GLY A 81 -3.52 -13.84 -6.07
C GLY A 81 -2.48 -14.21 -7.14
N ALA A 82 -2.95 -14.89 -8.18
CA ALA A 82 -2.12 -15.24 -9.35
C ALA A 82 -1.59 -14.01 -10.11
N ASP A 83 -2.22 -12.85 -9.91
CA ASP A 83 -1.81 -11.55 -10.42
C ASP A 83 -0.65 -10.91 -9.62
N GLY A 84 -0.25 -11.54 -8.51
CA GLY A 84 0.83 -11.05 -7.65
C GLY A 84 0.42 -9.90 -6.73
N TYR A 85 -0.87 -9.63 -6.59
CA TYR A 85 -1.41 -8.66 -5.62
C TYR A 85 -2.04 -9.37 -4.42
N PRO A 86 -2.15 -8.72 -3.25
CA PRO A 86 -2.91 -9.28 -2.14
C PRO A 86 -4.35 -9.60 -2.55
N THR A 87 -4.89 -10.71 -2.04
CA THR A 87 -6.32 -11.01 -2.18
C THR A 87 -7.15 -9.93 -1.49
N ASP A 88 -8.41 -9.78 -1.91
CA ASP A 88 -9.29 -8.76 -1.36
C ASP A 88 -9.48 -8.93 0.15
N GLU A 89 -9.61 -10.19 0.61
CA GLU A 89 -9.69 -10.56 2.04
C GLU A 89 -8.43 -10.19 2.83
N SER A 90 -7.25 -10.44 2.24
CA SER A 90 -5.97 -10.07 2.85
C SER A 90 -5.81 -8.55 2.96
N LEU A 91 -6.28 -7.82 1.95
CA LEU A 91 -6.23 -6.37 1.92
C LEU A 91 -7.21 -5.75 2.91
N GLU A 92 -8.41 -6.30 3.05
CA GLU A 92 -9.38 -5.89 4.08
C GLU A 92 -8.82 -6.09 5.49
N THR A 93 -8.18 -7.23 5.74
CA THR A 93 -7.49 -7.50 7.01
C THR A 93 -6.43 -6.45 7.30
N LEU A 94 -5.61 -6.12 6.29
CA LEU A 94 -4.54 -5.14 6.43
C LEU A 94 -5.07 -3.70 6.63
N LEU A 95 -6.15 -3.33 5.94
CA LEU A 95 -6.84 -2.06 6.13
C LEU A 95 -7.42 -1.94 7.55
N ALA A 96 -7.99 -3.02 8.08
CA ALA A 96 -8.49 -3.06 9.45
C ALA A 96 -7.37 -2.86 10.48
N ILE A 97 -6.18 -3.44 10.24
CA ILE A 97 -5.01 -3.29 11.12
C ILE A 97 -4.44 -1.87 11.05
N PHE A 98 -4.28 -1.31 9.85
CA PHE A 98 -3.69 0.03 9.68
C PHE A 98 -4.63 1.14 10.14
N GLY A 99 -5.94 0.90 10.07
CA GLY A 99 -6.95 1.92 10.21
C GLY A 99 -7.10 2.78 8.96
N ASN A 100 -8.25 3.44 8.85
CA ASN A 100 -8.63 4.20 7.64
C ASN A 100 -7.71 5.41 7.38
N THR A 101 -7.33 6.14 8.43
CA THR A 101 -6.51 7.36 8.30
C THR A 101 -5.11 7.05 7.80
N THR A 102 -4.43 6.07 8.40
CA THR A 102 -3.08 5.64 8.00
C THR A 102 -3.07 5.10 6.58
N SER A 103 -4.07 4.29 6.23
CA SER A 103 -4.24 3.73 4.87
C SER A 103 -4.43 4.82 3.81
N ALA A 104 -5.23 5.85 4.11
CA ALA A 104 -5.45 6.99 3.22
C ALA A 104 -4.19 7.85 3.04
N GLN A 105 -3.44 8.09 4.13
CA GLN A 105 -2.21 8.89 4.04
C GLN A 105 -1.07 8.13 3.34
N LEU A 106 -0.97 6.82 3.58
CA LEU A 106 0.01 5.96 2.92
C LEU A 106 -0.28 5.88 1.42
N SER A 107 -1.54 5.62 1.03
CA SER A 107 -1.94 5.61 -0.39
C SER A 107 -1.70 6.97 -1.08
N SER A 108 -2.02 8.10 -0.45
CA SER A 108 -1.71 9.42 -0.99
C SER A 108 -0.20 9.61 -1.26
N SER A 109 0.64 9.18 -0.32
CA SER A 109 2.10 9.25 -0.47
C SER A 109 2.62 8.39 -1.62
N LEU A 110 2.05 7.19 -1.77
CA LEU A 110 2.38 6.24 -2.82
C LEU A 110 2.03 6.76 -4.20
N VAL A 111 0.84 7.37 -4.36
CA VAL A 111 0.39 7.96 -5.61
C VAL A 111 1.29 9.14 -6.02
N LEU A 112 1.64 9.99 -5.06
CA LEU A 112 2.47 11.18 -5.30
C LEU A 112 3.96 10.88 -5.41
N GLY A 113 4.40 9.65 -5.10
CA GLY A 113 5.81 9.26 -5.10
C GLY A 113 6.62 9.91 -3.96
N ASN A 114 5.95 10.41 -2.92
CA ASN A 114 6.56 11.15 -1.81
C ASN A 114 6.90 10.23 -0.63
N TYR A 115 7.67 9.17 -0.86
CA TYR A 115 7.92 8.12 0.14
C TYR A 115 8.70 8.56 1.39
N LYS A 116 9.52 9.62 1.28
CA LYS A 116 10.40 10.09 2.37
C LYS A 116 9.81 11.24 3.20
N ASN A 117 8.73 11.86 2.74
CA ASN A 117 8.33 13.18 3.24
C ASN A 117 6.95 13.20 3.89
N THR A 118 6.41 12.03 4.24
CA THR A 118 5.12 11.94 4.88
C THR A 118 5.31 11.63 6.36
N SER A 119 5.09 12.64 7.20
CA SER A 119 4.86 12.49 8.64
C SER A 119 3.50 11.82 8.84
N ILE A 120 3.43 10.51 8.58
CA ILE A 120 2.25 9.70 8.86
C ILE A 120 2.43 9.13 10.26
N GLU A 121 1.46 9.37 11.12
CA GLU A 121 1.49 8.87 12.50
C GLU A 121 1.52 7.33 12.51
N GLY A 122 2.42 6.75 13.31
CA GLY A 122 2.59 5.30 13.40
C GLY A 122 3.28 4.64 12.21
N VAL A 123 3.81 5.43 11.26
CA VAL A 123 4.49 4.93 10.06
C VAL A 123 5.95 5.39 10.01
N GLU A 124 6.87 4.44 9.90
CA GLU A 124 8.31 4.70 9.81
C GLU A 124 8.87 4.24 8.46
N PHE A 125 9.53 5.13 7.75
CA PHE A 125 10.22 4.79 6.50
C PHE A 125 11.57 4.14 6.81
N ILE A 126 11.71 2.85 6.51
CA ILE A 126 12.94 2.09 6.78
C ILE A 126 13.95 2.29 5.65
N GLY A 127 13.51 2.24 4.39
CA GLY A 127 14.39 2.40 3.23
C GLY A 127 14.16 1.40 2.10
N PRO A 128 14.81 1.62 0.94
CA PRO A 128 14.79 0.65 -0.14
C PRO A 128 15.63 -0.58 0.21
N GLU A 129 15.25 -1.74 -0.33
CA GLU A 129 16.11 -2.93 -0.31
C GLU A 129 17.43 -2.60 -1.00
N SER A 130 18.55 -2.68 -0.27
CA SER A 130 19.87 -2.43 -0.85
C SER A 130 20.13 -3.51 -1.90
N LYS A 131 20.19 -3.13 -3.18
CA LYS A 131 20.59 -4.05 -4.25
C LYS A 131 21.99 -4.53 -3.92
N LYS A 132 22.12 -5.75 -3.38
CA LYS A 132 23.40 -6.46 -3.36
C LYS A 132 23.86 -6.52 -4.82
N LYS A 133 24.90 -5.75 -5.14
CA LYS A 133 25.61 -5.89 -6.42
C LYS A 133 26.14 -7.33 -6.44
N HIS A 134 25.53 -8.17 -7.27
CA HIS A 134 26.14 -9.41 -7.71
C HIS A 134 27.08 -9.11 -8.87
#